data_AF-A0A6M3IRD0-F1
#
_entry.id   AF-A0A6M3IRD0-F1
#
_cell.length_a   1.000
_cell.length_b   1.000
_cell.length_c   1.000
_cell.angle_alpha   90.00
_cell.angle_beta   90.00
_cell.angle_gamma   90.00
#
_symmetry.space_group_name_H-M   'P 1'
#
loop_
_entity.id
_entity.type
_entity.pdbx_description
1 polymer ?
#
loop_
_entity_poly.entity_id
_entity_poly.type
_entity_poly.pdbx_seq_one_letter_code
_entity_poly.pdbx_strand_id
1 'polypeptide(L)'
;MRLEGERLVVELLPDVRHRLLGVGNSGSEDPVMDDGSMCLMYEVKDNTPLTPEQLIVGDIACYRHPDANYLIRHRIVEKGWDELDRYFRFKGDNNSKKDKWKVRSDAIEWVVVLISYGVDDV
;
A
#
# COMPACT_ATOMS: atom_id res chain seq x y z
N MET A 1 8.30 -12.98 -10.70
CA MET A 1 7.04 -13.26 -11.42
C MET A 1 7.36 -13.92 -12.75
N ARG A 2 6.51 -14.82 -13.24
CA ARG A 2 6.64 -15.42 -14.58
C ARG A 2 5.27 -15.70 -15.19
N LEU A 3 5.21 -15.79 -16.51
CA LEU A 3 4.02 -16.27 -17.22
C LEU A 3 4.12 -17.77 -17.47
N GLU A 4 3.05 -18.50 -17.18
CA GLU A 4 2.85 -19.91 -17.53
C GLU A 4 1.57 -20.05 -18.34
N GLY A 5 1.69 -20.00 -19.67
CA GLY A 5 0.54 -19.87 -20.56
C GLY A 5 -0.15 -18.53 -20.35
N GLU A 6 -1.45 -18.55 -20.05
CA GLU A 6 -2.28 -17.36 -19.77
C GLU A 6 -2.28 -16.97 -18.28
N ARG A 7 -1.46 -17.62 -17.44
CA ARG A 7 -1.41 -17.37 -16.00
C ARG A 7 -0.17 -16.57 -15.61
N LEU A 8 -0.36 -15.54 -14.80
CA LEU A 8 0.73 -14.91 -14.05
C LEU A 8 0.97 -15.70 -12.77
N VAL A 9 2.18 -16.24 -12.62
CA VAL A 9 2.62 -16.93 -11.42
C VAL A 9 3.56 -16.02 -10.63
N VAL A 10 3.19 -15.76 -9.38
CA VAL A 10 3.96 -14.94 -8.44
C VAL A 10 4.45 -15.83 -7.32
N GLU A 11 5.77 -15.86 -7.14
CA GLU A 11 6.39 -16.48 -5.97
C GLU A 11 6.46 -15.44 -4.86
N LEU A 12 5.92 -15.81 -3.70
CA LEU A 12 5.84 -14.91 -2.55
C LEU A 12 7.11 -15.04 -1.73
N LEU A 13 7.53 -13.93 -1.12
CA LEU A 13 8.67 -13.95 -0.22
C LEU A 13 8.39 -14.89 0.97
N PRO A 14 9.30 -15.83 1.28
CA PRO A 14 9.17 -16.65 2.48
C PRO A 14 9.22 -15.74 3.72
N ASP A 15 8.53 -16.17 4.78
CA ASP A 15 8.50 -15.48 6.08
C ASP A 15 7.96 -14.04 6.06
N VAL A 16 7.35 -13.62 4.95
CA VAL A 16 6.56 -12.39 4.85
C VAL A 16 5.09 -12.75 4.82
N ARG A 17 4.32 -12.19 5.75
CA ARG A 17 2.87 -12.32 5.70
C ARG A 17 2.35 -11.55 4.49
N HIS A 18 1.53 -12.22 3.68
CA HIS A 18 0.90 -11.64 2.50
C HIS A 18 -0.62 -11.63 2.65
N ARG A 19 -1.27 -10.74 1.90
CA ARG A 19 -2.73 -10.69 1.75
C ARG A 19 -3.09 -10.48 0.29
N LEU A 20 -4.12 -11.19 -0.15
CA LEU A 20 -4.79 -10.93 -1.42
C LEU A 20 -6.21 -10.47 -1.08
N LEU A 21 -6.55 -9.21 -1.35
CA LEU A 21 -7.84 -8.64 -1.00
C LEU A 21 -8.43 -7.86 -2.17
N GLY A 22 -9.76 -7.92 -2.30
CA GLY A 22 -10.51 -7.02 -3.17
C GLY A 22 -10.46 -5.59 -2.64
N VAL A 23 -10.40 -4.64 -3.56
CA VAL A 23 -10.47 -3.21 -3.28
C VAL A 23 -11.93 -2.81 -3.17
N GLY A 24 -12.30 -2.14 -2.08
CA GLY A 24 -13.61 -1.48 -1.98
C GLY A 24 -13.58 -0.08 -2.58
N ASN A 25 -14.71 0.38 -3.09
CA ASN A 25 -14.85 1.68 -3.73
C ASN A 25 -14.83 2.83 -2.70
N SER A 26 -13.73 3.58 -2.65
CA SER A 26 -13.63 4.88 -1.97
C SER A 26 -13.48 6.05 -2.94
N GLY A 27 -13.22 5.79 -4.23
CA GLY A 27 -12.81 6.75 -5.25
C GLY A 27 -11.48 7.49 -4.98
N SER A 28 -10.80 7.22 -3.85
CA SER A 28 -9.60 7.96 -3.44
C SER A 28 -8.35 7.55 -4.20
N GLU A 29 -8.35 6.33 -4.73
CA GLU A 29 -7.22 5.74 -5.47
C GLU A 29 -7.44 5.75 -6.99
N ASP A 30 -8.54 6.35 -7.48
CA ASP A 30 -8.77 6.44 -8.92
C ASP A 30 -7.69 7.30 -9.60
N PRO A 31 -7.27 6.97 -10.84
CA PRO A 31 -7.68 5.81 -11.64
C PRO A 31 -6.79 4.57 -11.43
N VAL A 32 -5.98 4.53 -10.36
CA VAL A 32 -4.97 3.48 -10.14
C VAL A 32 -5.58 2.17 -9.69
N MET A 33 -6.69 2.17 -8.97
CA MET A 33 -7.47 0.98 -8.64
C MET A 33 -8.86 1.39 -8.19
N ASP A 34 -9.85 0.56 -8.48
CA ASP A 34 -11.25 0.77 -8.11
C ASP A 34 -11.90 -0.57 -7.68
N ASP A 35 -13.20 -0.54 -7.43
CA ASP A 35 -14.04 -1.72 -7.21
C ASP A 35 -13.78 -2.78 -8.29
N GLY A 36 -13.62 -4.04 -7.87
CA GLY A 36 -13.25 -5.14 -8.76
C GLY A 36 -11.75 -5.38 -8.89
N SER A 37 -10.90 -4.40 -8.55
CA SER A 37 -9.46 -4.61 -8.46
C SER A 37 -9.10 -5.53 -7.28
N MET A 38 -8.05 -6.34 -7.46
CA MET A 38 -7.45 -7.15 -6.41
C MET A 38 -6.01 -6.74 -6.12
N CYS A 39 -5.67 -6.58 -4.85
CA CYS A 39 -4.33 -6.20 -4.43
C CYS A 39 -3.64 -7.35 -3.69
N LEU A 40 -2.44 -7.71 -4.14
CA LEU A 40 -1.48 -8.46 -3.34
C LEU A 40 -0.68 -7.46 -2.51
N MET A 41 -0.62 -7.71 -1.21
CA MET A 41 0.06 -6.86 -0.25
C MET A 41 1.01 -7.66 0.64
N TYR A 42 2.14 -7.05 1.01
CA TYR A 42 3.10 -7.59 1.97
C TYR A 42 3.01 -6.82 3.29
N GLU A 43 3.07 -7.55 4.40
CA GLU A 43 3.15 -6.95 5.73
C GLU A 43 4.47 -6.18 5.88
N VAL A 44 4.41 -4.98 6.44
CA VAL A 44 5.58 -4.16 6.74
C VAL A 44 5.91 -4.32 8.23
N LYS A 45 7.08 -4.86 8.54
CA LYS A 45 7.58 -5.05 9.91
C LYS A 45 9.10 -5.04 9.96
N ASP A 46 9.67 -4.53 11.05
CA ASP A 46 11.12 -4.40 11.24
C ASP A 46 11.90 -5.72 11.10
N ASN A 47 11.27 -6.85 11.47
CA ASN A 47 11.88 -8.18 11.41
C ASN A 47 11.46 -8.99 10.17
N THR A 48 11.02 -8.33 9.11
CA THR A 48 10.64 -8.98 7.85
C THR A 48 11.52 -8.48 6.70
N PRO A 49 11.63 -9.23 5.59
CA PRO A 49 12.28 -8.76 4.37
C PRO A 49 11.80 -7.41 3.82
N LEU A 50 10.65 -6.91 4.27
CA LEU A 50 10.11 -5.59 3.95
C LEU A 50 9.93 -4.74 5.22
N THR A 51 10.93 -3.93 5.51
CA THR A 51 10.94 -3.02 6.66
C THR A 51 10.45 -1.63 6.27
N PRO A 52 10.01 -0.80 7.24
CA PRO A 52 9.70 0.61 6.99
C PRO A 52 10.86 1.38 6.35
N GLU A 53 12.10 0.94 6.55
CA GLU A 53 13.29 1.58 5.98
C GLU A 53 13.31 1.52 4.45
N GLN A 54 12.77 0.44 3.90
CA GLN A 54 12.77 0.13 2.48
C GLN A 54 11.62 0.80 1.74
N LEU A 55 10.64 1.39 2.46
CA LEU A 55 9.56 2.13 1.84
C LEU A 55 10.07 3.40 1.14
N ILE A 56 9.55 3.63 -0.06
CA ILE A 56 9.95 4.73 -0.93
C ILE A 56 8.75 5.61 -1.32
N VAL A 57 9.06 6.83 -1.76
CA VAL A 57 8.07 7.70 -2.39
C VAL A 57 7.59 7.01 -3.66
N GLY A 58 6.27 6.89 -3.80
CA GLY A 58 5.62 6.15 -4.89
C GLY A 58 4.96 4.86 -4.43
N ASP A 59 5.37 4.26 -3.30
CA ASP A 59 4.71 3.06 -2.79
C ASP A 59 3.26 3.37 -2.38
N ILE A 60 2.36 2.44 -2.65
CA ILE A 60 1.00 2.47 -2.11
C ILE A 60 1.00 1.60 -0.87
N ALA A 61 0.61 2.16 0.28
CA ALA A 61 0.62 1.42 1.53
C ALA A 61 -0.63 1.69 2.36
N CYS A 62 -0.97 0.72 3.20
CA CYS A 62 -2.04 0.79 4.18
C CYS A 62 -1.44 1.20 5.53
N TYR A 63 -1.97 2.26 6.11
CA TYR A 63 -1.60 2.70 7.45
C TYR A 63 -2.84 2.93 8.31
N ARG A 64 -2.67 2.84 9.62
CA ARG A 64 -3.75 3.05 10.59
C ARG A 64 -4.08 4.53 10.73
N HIS A 65 -5.36 4.88 10.64
CA HIS A 65 -5.80 6.26 10.88
C HIS A 65 -5.38 6.68 12.30
N PRO A 66 -4.80 7.89 12.52
CA PRO A 66 -4.27 8.29 13.82
C PRO A 66 -5.32 8.29 14.93
N ASP A 67 -6.55 8.70 14.61
CA ASP A 67 -7.65 8.84 15.58
C ASP A 67 -8.75 7.77 15.44
N ALA A 68 -8.58 6.75 14.59
CA ALA A 68 -9.65 5.79 14.30
C ALA A 68 -9.14 4.38 14.02
N ASN A 69 -9.94 3.37 14.36
CA ASN A 69 -9.55 1.96 14.22
C ASN A 69 -9.85 1.40 12.83
N TYR A 70 -9.35 2.06 11.78
CA TYR A 70 -9.41 1.55 10.40
C TYR A 70 -8.12 1.87 9.64
N LEU A 71 -7.92 1.14 8.54
CA LEU A 71 -6.77 1.33 7.64
C LEU A 71 -7.13 2.27 6.49
N ILE A 72 -6.19 3.12 6.13
CA ILE A 72 -6.23 3.99 4.95
C ILE A 72 -5.16 3.49 4.00
N ARG A 73 -5.53 3.30 2.73
CA ARG A 73 -4.62 2.90 1.65
C ARG A 73 -4.44 4.09 0.73
N HIS A 74 -3.25 4.65 0.66
CA HIS A 74 -2.90 5.80 -0.19
C HIS A 74 -1.43 5.67 -0.63
N ARG A 75 -0.98 6.56 -1.54
CA ARG A 75 0.41 6.61 -2.00
C ARG A 75 1.30 7.46 -1.11
N ILE A 76 2.51 6.98 -0.82
CA ILE A 76 3.59 7.76 -0.19
C ILE A 76 4.05 8.83 -1.17
N VAL A 77 3.90 10.10 -0.80
CA VAL A 77 4.33 11.26 -1.61
C VAL A 77 5.48 12.03 -1.00
N GLU A 78 5.87 11.69 0.23
CA GLU A 78 6.96 12.34 0.96
C GLU A 78 7.49 11.39 2.03
N LYS A 79 8.80 11.45 2.28
CA LYS A 79 9.44 10.86 3.46
C LYS A 79 10.40 11.87 4.07
N GLY A 80 10.52 11.85 5.39
CA GLY A 80 11.39 12.76 6.12
C GLY A 80 11.69 12.28 7.52
N TRP A 81 12.37 13.14 8.27
CA TRP A 81 12.74 12.90 9.66
C TRP A 81 12.36 14.14 10.48
N ASP A 82 11.91 13.92 11.70
CA ASP A 82 11.74 14.96 12.71
C ASP A 82 12.15 14.44 14.09
N GLU A 83 11.89 15.21 15.14
CA GLU A 83 12.22 14.87 16.52
C GLU A 83 11.58 13.55 17.03
N LEU A 84 10.56 13.03 16.33
CA LEU A 84 9.88 11.78 16.64
C LEU A 84 10.25 10.67 15.63
N ASP A 85 11.45 10.74 15.05
CA ASP A 85 11.96 9.78 14.07
C ASP A 85 11.37 10.00 12.65
N ARG A 86 11.48 9.00 11.79
CA ARG A 86 11.01 9.01 10.40
C ARG A 86 9.51 9.25 10.33
N TYR A 87 9.10 9.97 9.30
CA TYR A 87 7.70 10.07 8.91
C TYR A 87 7.51 9.92 7.41
N PHE A 88 6.27 9.61 7.06
CA PHE A 88 5.76 9.54 5.71
C PHE A 88 4.55 10.47 5.57
N ARG A 89 4.38 11.08 4.39
CA ARG A 89 3.12 11.74 4.01
C ARG A 89 2.48 10.94 2.90
N PHE A 90 1.19 10.72 3.06
CA PHE A 90 0.36 9.97 2.14
C PHE A 90 -0.58 10.90 1.39
N LYS A 91 -1.05 10.44 0.24
CA LYS A 91 -2.05 11.12 -0.58
C LYS A 91 -2.77 10.07 -1.42
N GLY A 92 -4.10 10.10 -1.39
CA GLY A 92 -4.89 9.33 -2.34
C GLY A 92 -4.63 9.81 -3.76
N ASP A 93 -4.51 8.89 -4.71
CA ASP A 93 -4.15 9.23 -6.08
C ASP A 93 -5.14 10.21 -6.73
N ASN A 94 -6.44 10.09 -6.42
CA ASN A 94 -7.49 11.00 -6.87
C ASN A 94 -7.65 12.26 -5.99
N ASN A 95 -6.98 12.33 -4.83
CA ASN A 95 -7.12 13.48 -3.94
C ASN A 95 -6.32 14.68 -4.45
N SER A 96 -6.82 15.91 -4.29
CA SER A 96 -6.08 17.13 -4.65
C SER A 96 -5.03 17.55 -3.61
N LYS A 97 -5.11 16.99 -2.40
CA LYS A 97 -4.27 17.35 -1.25
C LYS A 97 -3.72 16.10 -0.58
N LYS A 98 -2.57 16.26 0.09
CA LYS A 98 -1.99 15.25 0.97
C LYS A 98 -2.89 15.02 2.19
N ASP A 99 -2.75 13.85 2.78
CA ASP A 99 -3.32 13.54 4.08
C ASP A 99 -2.73 14.48 5.14
N LYS A 100 -3.54 14.84 6.15
CA LYS A 100 -3.19 15.91 7.08
C LYS A 100 -2.06 15.53 8.04
N TRP A 101 -1.85 14.26 8.29
CA TRP A 101 -0.97 13.73 9.33
C TRP A 101 0.38 13.26 8.79
N LYS A 102 1.37 13.22 9.68
CA LYS A 102 2.65 12.52 9.47
C LYS A 102 2.44 11.09 9.96
N VAL A 103 2.59 10.11 9.08
CA VAL A 103 2.46 8.69 9.41
C VAL A 103 3.81 8.17 9.87
N ARG A 104 3.83 7.48 11.01
CA ARG A 104 5.03 6.84 11.58
C ARG A 104 5.15 5.40 11.05
N SER A 105 6.37 4.88 11.07
CA SER A 105 6.69 3.54 10.58
C SER A 105 5.82 2.44 11.20
N ASP A 106 5.53 2.54 12.49
CA ASP A 106 4.71 1.60 13.26
C ASP A 106 3.22 1.64 12.89
N ALA A 107 2.75 2.71 12.27
CA ALA A 107 1.38 2.83 11.78
C ALA A 107 1.18 2.21 10.38
N ILE A 108 2.26 1.92 9.64
CA ILE A 108 2.20 1.33 8.30
C ILE A 108 2.18 -0.19 8.44
N GLU A 109 1.12 -0.84 7.98
CA GLU A 109 0.95 -2.29 8.17
C GLU A 109 1.17 -3.09 6.88
N TRP A 110 0.86 -2.52 5.71
CA TRP A 110 0.90 -3.25 4.44
C TRP A 110 1.41 -2.37 3.32
N VAL A 111 2.18 -2.92 2.38
CA VAL A 111 2.46 -2.28 1.08
C VAL A 111 1.79 -3.08 -0.03
N VAL A 112 1.23 -2.40 -1.03
CA VAL A 112 0.71 -3.03 -2.25
C VAL A 112 1.89 -3.32 -3.17
N VAL A 113 2.01 -4.59 -3.59
CA VAL A 113 3.09 -5.04 -4.50
C VAL A 113 2.59 -5.47 -5.87
N LEU A 114 1.29 -5.76 -5.99
CA LEU A 114 0.65 -6.06 -7.26
C LEU A 114 -0.82 -5.65 -7.20
N ILE A 115 -1.30 -5.04 -8.28
CA ILE A 115 -2.70 -4.75 -8.54
C ILE A 115 -3.11 -5.58 -9.76
N SER A 116 -4.18 -6.35 -9.62
CA SER A 116 -4.84 -7.04 -10.72
C SER A 116 -6.16 -6.34 -10.99
N TYR A 117 -6.38 -5.92 -12.22
CA TYR A 117 -7.64 -5.33 -12.66
C TYR A 117 -8.59 -6.42 -13.14
N GLY A 118 -9.88 -6.21 -12.94
CA GLY A 118 -10.91 -7.04 -13.55
C GLY A 118 -10.90 -6.88 -15.07
N VAL A 119 -11.44 -7.87 -15.78
CA VAL A 119 -11.54 -7.83 -17.26
C VAL A 119 -12.51 -6.74 -17.72
N ASP A 120 -13.37 -6.25 -16.83
CA ASP A 120 -14.34 -5.18 -17.09
C ASP A 120 -13.78 -3.76 -16.83
N ASP A 121 -12.54 -3.65 -16.31
CA ASP A 121 -11.92 -2.38 -15.90
C ASP A 121 -11.01 -1.74 -16.98
N VAL A 122 -10.91 -2.32 -18.17
CA VAL A 122 -9.96 -1.93 -19.25
C VAL A 122 -10.66 -1.49 -20.54
#